data_AF-A0A9E8MYS2-F1
#
_entry.id   AF-A0A9E8MYS2-F1
#
_cell.length_a   1.000
_cell.length_b   1.000
_cell.length_c   1.000
_cell.angle_alpha   90.00
_cell.angle_beta   90.00
_cell.angle_gamma   90.00
#
_symmetry.space_group_name_H-M   'P 1'
#
loop_
_entity.id
_entity.type
_entity.pdbx_description
1 polymer ?
#
loop_
_entity_poly.entity_id
_entity_poly.type
_entity_poly.pdbx_seq_one_letter_code
_entity_poly.pdbx_strand_id
1 'polypeptide(L)'
;MGLLNIVVKDHRKKHYSRMHDLREEVELLICENINKMNKIEEMYLQSIQSIDRRTEMTELDKDGWSEDRGLYDRLVFEYQEKTGELMQRWKKN
;
A
#
# COMPACT_ATOMS: atom_id res chain seq x y z
N MET A 1 0.50 15.93 -16.10
CA MET A 1 0.87 14.72 -15.32
C MET A 1 0.23 14.87 -13.95
N GLY A 2 -0.74 14.01 -13.63
CA GLY A 2 -1.45 14.05 -12.35
C GLY A 2 -0.63 13.40 -11.24
N LEU A 3 -0.70 13.97 -10.05
CA LEU A 3 -0.16 13.36 -8.83
C LEU A 3 -1.13 12.25 -8.39
N LEU A 4 -0.62 11.03 -8.20
CA LEU A 4 -1.44 9.85 -7.85
C LEU A 4 -1.50 9.66 -6.33
N ASN A 5 -2.62 9.15 -5.85
CA ASN A 5 -2.80 8.78 -4.44
C ASN A 5 -3.10 7.29 -4.34
N ILE A 6 -2.36 6.59 -3.48
CA ILE A 6 -2.59 5.17 -3.21
C ILE A 6 -3.08 5.02 -1.78
N VAL A 7 -4.03 4.11 -1.60
CA VAL A 7 -4.33 3.55 -0.29
C VAL A 7 -4.00 2.07 -0.27
N VAL A 8 -3.15 1.68 0.68
CA VAL A 8 -2.80 0.29 0.96
C VAL A 8 -3.63 -0.18 2.14
N LYS A 9 -4.32 -1.31 2.01
CA LYS A 9 -5.22 -1.86 3.05
C LYS A 9 -4.74 -3.23 3.52
N ASP A 10 -4.59 -3.40 4.84
CA ASP A 10 -4.43 -4.70 5.49
C ASP A 10 -5.76 -5.10 6.13
N HIS A 11 -6.50 -5.97 5.46
CA HIS A 11 -7.81 -6.45 5.89
C HIS A 11 -7.74 -7.29 7.17
N ARG A 12 -6.59 -7.92 7.47
CA ARG A 12 -6.42 -8.78 8.66
C ARG A 12 -6.52 -7.96 9.95
N LYS A 13 -5.92 -6.76 9.92
CA LYS A 13 -5.87 -5.83 11.06
C LYS A 13 -6.84 -4.66 10.90
N LYS A 14 -7.52 -4.57 9.76
CA LYS A 14 -8.40 -3.45 9.40
C LYS A 14 -7.66 -2.11 9.46
N HIS A 15 -6.40 -2.12 9.00
CA HIS A 15 -5.52 -0.96 8.95
C HIS A 15 -5.33 -0.49 7.51
N TYR A 16 -5.13 0.81 7.32
CA TYR A 16 -4.81 1.36 6.02
C TYR A 16 -3.67 2.37 6.09
N SER A 17 -2.88 2.50 5.04
CA SER A 17 -1.90 3.58 4.88
C SER A 17 -2.18 4.35 3.61
N ARG A 18 -2.06 5.67 3.71
CA ARG A 18 -2.26 6.60 2.61
C ARG A 18 -0.92 7.12 2.13
N MET A 19 -0.76 7.13 0.82
CA MET A 19 0.38 7.73 0.15
C MET A 19 -0.13 8.75 -0.85
N HIS A 20 0.26 10.00 -0.64
CA HIS A 20 -0.20 11.14 -1.41
C HIS A 20 0.89 11.66 -2.34
N ASP A 21 0.43 12.29 -3.42
CA ASP A 21 1.28 13.01 -4.36
C ASP A 21 2.46 12.18 -4.92
N LEU A 22 2.19 10.91 -5.21
CA LEU A 22 3.17 10.01 -5.78
C LEU A 22 3.43 10.34 -7.25
N ARG A 23 4.69 10.21 -7.65
CA ARG A 23 5.08 10.12 -9.07
C ARG A 23 4.64 8.77 -9.62
N GLU A 24 4.29 8.73 -10.90
CA GLU A 24 3.85 7.51 -11.61
C GLU A 24 4.83 6.34 -11.44
N GLU A 25 6.14 6.59 -11.53
CA GLU A 25 7.18 5.57 -11.31
C GLU A 25 7.16 4.96 -9.89
N VAL A 26 6.81 5.77 -8.89
CA VAL A 26 6.74 5.32 -7.49
C VAL A 26 5.45 4.56 -7.25
N GLU A 27 4.35 5.00 -7.87
CA GLU A 27 3.06 4.31 -7.81
C GLU A 27 3.16 2.92 -8.43
N LEU A 28 3.69 2.82 -9.66
CA LEU A 28 3.90 1.54 -10.33
C LEU A 28 4.72 0.58 -9.46
N LEU A 29 5.80 1.06 -8.85
CA LEU A 29 6.66 0.27 -7.97
C LEU A 29 5.90 -0.26 -6.74
N ILE A 30 5.11 0.59 -6.09
CA ILE A 30 4.29 0.19 -4.94
C ILE A 30 3.25 -0.85 -5.38
N CYS A 31 2.65 -0.67 -6.54
CA CYS A 31 1.73 -1.62 -7.16
C CYS A 31 2.37 -2.98 -7.42
N GLU A 32 3.56 -3.01 -8.02
CA GLU A 32 4.31 -4.23 -8.25
C GLU A 32 4.68 -4.95 -6.95
N ASN A 33 5.13 -4.22 -5.94
CA ASN A 33 5.48 -4.79 -4.64
C ASN A 33 4.27 -5.41 -3.95
N ILE A 34 3.13 -4.72 -3.92
CA ILE A 34 1.90 -5.26 -3.32
C ILE A 34 1.39 -6.49 -4.12
N ASN A 35 1.46 -6.46 -5.45
CA ASN A 35 1.12 -7.61 -6.28
C ASN A 35 2.00 -8.82 -5.98
N LYS A 36 3.30 -8.61 -5.70
CA LYS A 36 4.20 -9.69 -5.24
C LYS A 36 3.80 -10.20 -3.86
N MET A 37 3.47 -9.33 -2.91
CA MET A 37 3.01 -9.74 -1.58
C MET A 37 1.72 -10.55 -1.66
N ASN A 38 0.76 -10.14 -2.50
CA ASN A 38 -0.52 -10.84 -2.70
C ASN A 38 -0.40 -12.24 -3.31
N LYS A 39 0.76 -12.62 -3.88
CA LYS A 39 1.01 -14.00 -4.29
C LYS A 39 1.24 -14.94 -3.11
N ILE A 40 1.48 -14.40 -1.91
CA ILE A 40 1.58 -15.16 -0.68
C ILE A 40 0.20 -15.19 -0.05
N GLU A 41 -0.41 -16.38 0.00
CA GLU A 41 -1.78 -16.60 0.47
C GLU A 41 -2.03 -16.07 1.91
N GLU A 42 -0.98 -16.02 2.73
CA GLU A 42 -1.02 -15.51 4.12
C GLU A 42 -0.90 -13.97 4.23
N MET A 43 -0.52 -13.29 3.15
CA MET A 43 -0.43 -11.83 3.07
C MET A 43 -1.65 -11.30 2.32
N TYR A 44 -2.81 -11.32 3.00
CA TYR A 44 -4.10 -10.84 2.49
C TYR A 44 -4.12 -9.30 2.34
N LEU A 45 -3.40 -8.79 1.33
CA LEU A 45 -3.14 -7.37 1.08
C LEU A 45 -4.05 -6.83 -0.03
N GLN A 46 -5.35 -6.79 0.23
CA GLN A 46 -6.33 -6.52 -0.83
C GLN A 46 -6.72 -5.05 -0.89
N SER A 47 -5.89 -4.25 -1.55
CA SER A 47 -6.30 -3.30 -2.60
C SER A 47 -5.38 -2.10 -2.65
N ILE A 48 -5.14 -1.67 -3.88
CA ILE A 48 -4.62 -0.35 -4.21
C ILE A 48 -5.79 0.35 -4.84
N GLN A 49 -6.29 1.39 -4.19
CA GLN A 49 -7.18 2.33 -4.85
C GLN A 49 -6.33 3.52 -5.29
N SER A 50 -6.27 3.74 -6.60
CA SER A 50 -5.86 5.03 -7.15
C SER A 50 -7.00 6.00 -6.86
N ILE A 51 -6.85 6.80 -5.82
CA ILE A 51 -7.92 7.71 -5.39
C ILE A 51 -7.75 9.02 -6.16
N ASP A 52 -8.74 9.31 -7.01
CA ASP A 52 -8.91 10.66 -7.53
C ASP A 52 -9.25 11.60 -6.36
N ARG A 53 -8.60 12.77 -6.29
CA ARG A 53 -8.40 13.63 -5.09
C ARG A 53 -9.63 13.96 -4.22
N ARG A 54 -10.85 13.59 -4.62
CA ARG A 54 -12.11 14.05 -4.02
C ARG A 54 -12.99 12.99 -3.37
N THR A 55 -12.86 11.68 -3.63
CA THR A 55 -14.04 10.80 -3.47
C THR A 55 -13.98 9.73 -2.36
N GLU A 56 -12.85 9.06 -2.07
CA GLU A 56 -12.90 7.86 -1.19
C GLU A 56 -12.19 7.98 0.17
N MET A 57 -11.61 9.14 0.51
CA MET A 57 -10.78 9.26 1.73
C MET A 57 -11.56 9.26 3.05
N THR A 58 -12.87 9.54 3.03
CA THR A 58 -13.72 9.65 4.24
C THR A 58 -14.53 8.40 4.56
N GLU A 59 -14.52 7.38 3.70
CA GLU A 59 -15.36 6.19 3.87
C GLU A 59 -14.70 5.14 4.76
N LEU A 60 -13.38 4.99 4.70
CA LEU A 60 -12.64 4.01 5.49
C LEU A 60 -12.75 4.24 7.00
N ASP A 61 -12.68 5.49 7.45
CA ASP A 61 -12.83 5.82 8.86
C ASP A 61 -14.25 5.50 9.37
N LYS A 62 -15.27 5.66 8.52
CA LYS A 62 -16.67 5.31 8.84
C LYS A 62 -16.89 3.80 8.87
N ASP A 63 -16.20 3.07 8.00
CA ASP A 63 -16.21 1.62 7.96
C ASP A 63 -15.39 0.99 9.11
N GLY A 64 -14.80 1.82 9.98
CA GLY A 64 -14.06 1.41 11.17
C GLY A 64 -12.66 0.89 10.86
N TRP A 65 -12.03 1.41 9.80
CA TRP A 65 -10.62 1.21 9.53
C TRP A 65 -9.77 2.22 10.30
N SER A 66 -8.55 1.81 10.68
CA SER A 66 -7.60 2.67 11.37
C SER A 66 -6.45 3.06 10.45
N GLU A 67 -6.13 4.35 10.39
CA GLU A 67 -4.94 4.79 9.67
C GLU A 67 -3.67 4.36 10.41
N ASP A 68 -2.76 3.77 9.64
CA ASP A 68 -1.48 3.28 10.08
C ASP A 68 -0.41 3.71 9.08
N ARG A 69 0.23 4.86 9.35
CA ARG A 69 1.22 5.45 8.44
C ARG A 69 2.39 4.51 8.12
N GLY A 70 2.75 3.61 9.04
CA GLY A 70 3.85 2.66 8.88
C GLY A 70 3.43 1.29 8.35
N LEU A 71 2.18 1.13 7.88
CA LEU A 71 1.66 -0.16 7.43
C LEU A 71 2.47 -0.74 6.27
N TYR A 72 2.73 0.07 5.24
CA TYR A 72 3.44 -0.41 4.04
C TYR A 72 4.84 -0.90 4.36
N ASP A 73 5.62 -0.14 5.15
CA ASP A 73 6.96 -0.58 5.56
C ASP A 73 6.89 -1.89 6.34
N ARG A 74 5.93 -2.03 7.26
CA ARG A 74 5.75 -3.29 8.02
C ARG A 74 5.38 -4.47 7.14
N LEU A 75 4.55 -4.27 6.13
CA LEU A 75 4.20 -5.33 5.19
C LEU A 75 5.40 -5.73 4.32
N VAL A 76 6.21 -4.76 3.90
CA VAL A 76 7.48 -5.03 3.21
C VAL A 76 8.41 -5.85 4.11
N PHE A 77 8.54 -5.49 5.39
CA PHE A 77 9.34 -6.27 6.34
C PHE A 77 8.78 -7.68 6.55
N GLU A 78 7.47 -7.82 6.79
CA GLU A 78 6.80 -9.12 6.96
C GLU A 78 7.01 -10.03 5.74
N TYR A 79 6.94 -9.46 4.53
CA TYR A 79 7.20 -10.18 3.29
C TYR A 79 8.65 -10.68 3.23
N GLN A 80 9.60 -9.80 3.55
CA GLN A 80 11.02 -10.14 3.52
C GLN A 80 11.37 -11.20 4.58
N GLU A 81 10.79 -11.13 5.78
CA GLU A 81 11.01 -12.16 6.81
C GLU A 81 10.46 -13.52 6.38
N LYS A 82 9.33 -13.55 5.67
CA LYS A 82 8.72 -14.81 5.19
C LYS A 82 9.42 -15.43 3.99
N THR A 83 9.86 -14.62 3.04
CA THR A 83 10.38 -15.10 1.75
C THR A 83 11.90 -15.06 1.66
N GLY A 84 12.56 -14.21 2.46
CA GLY A 84 13.96 -13.83 2.25
C GLY A 84 14.19 -12.94 1.03
N GLU A 85 13.14 -12.60 0.26
CA GLU A 85 13.26 -11.78 -0.94
C GLU A 85 13.19 -10.28 -0.62
N LEU A 86 14.08 -9.51 -1.24
CA LEU A 86 14.10 -8.06 -1.10
C LEU A 86 13.10 -7.42 -2.07
N MET A 87 12.20 -6.60 -1.52
CA MET A 87 11.35 -5.73 -2.31
C MET A 87 12.16 -4.60 -2.94
N GLN A 88 11.75 -4.18 -4.14
CA GLN A 88 12.40 -3.06 -4.80
C GLN A 88 12.05 -1.76 -4.06
N ARG A 89 13.09 -0.96 -3.74
CA ARG A 89 12.95 0.38 -3.16
C ARG A 89 13.23 1.43 -4.23
N TRP A 90 12.49 2.54 -4.19
CA TRP A 90 12.81 3.68 -5.05
C TRP A 90 14.19 4.22 -4.67
N LYS A 91 15.01 4.56 -5.67
CA LYS A 91 16.26 5.29 -5.43
C LYS A 91 15.89 6.73 -5.05
N LYS A 92 16.44 7.24 -3.95
CA LYS A 92 16.48 8.69 -3.72
C LYS A 92 17.37 9.28 -4.83
N ASN A 93 16.76 9.89 -5.84
CA ASN A 93 17.47 10.86 -6.68
C ASN A 93 17.61 12.16 -5.90
#